data_AF-A0A3B0XVJ5-F1
#
_entry.id   AF-A0A3B0XVJ5-F1
#
_cell.length_a   1.000
_cell.length_b   1.000
_cell.length_c   1.000
_cell.angle_alpha   90.00
_cell.angle_beta   90.00
_cell.angle_gamma   90.00
#
_symmetry.space_group_name_H-M   'P 1'
#
loop_
_entity.id
_entity.type
_entity.pdbx_description
1 polymer ?
#
loop_
_entity_poly.entity_id
_entity_poly.type
_entity_poly.pdbx_seq_one_letter_code
_entity_poly.pdbx_strand_id
1 'polypeptide(L)' 'MKFCIREWSENSVVLMTQSGHVLAYFSSVSDALDVCSQWYGSQAGELKCNVDVWYRENNIKKPASVAVA' A
#
# COMPACT_ATOMS: atom_id res chain seq x y z
N MET A 1 -5.43 9.93 5.53
CA MET A 1 -4.03 9.50 5.29
C MET A 1 -3.99 8.72 3.99
N LYS A 2 -2.90 8.81 3.20
CA LYS A 2 -2.72 8.04 1.97
C LYS A 2 -1.59 7.02 2.13
N PHE A 3 -1.87 5.76 1.80
CA PHE A 3 -0.89 4.67 1.85
C PHE A 3 -0.28 4.38 0.47
N CYS A 4 0.95 3.88 0.50
CA CYS A 4 1.69 3.39 -0.63
C CYS A 4 2.32 2.04 -0.29
N ILE A 5 2.18 1.07 -1.19
CA ILE A 5 2.81 -0.25 -1.07
C ILE A 5 3.89 -0.32 -2.14
N ARG A 6 5.09 -0.73 -1.76
CA ARG A 6 6.21 -0.90 -2.70
C ARG A 6 6.88 -2.24 -2.49
N GLU A 7 7.24 -2.89 -3.57
CA GLU A 7 8.06 -4.09 -3.50
C GLU A 7 9.47 -3.76 -2.98
N TRP A 8 9.88 -4.44 -1.91
CA TRP A 8 11.17 -4.25 -1.23
C TRP A 8 12.17 -5.33 -1.62
N SER A 9 11.73 -6.59 -1.66
CA SER A 9 12.49 -7.74 -2.15
C SER A 9 11.56 -8.72 -2.87
N GLU A 10 12.11 -9.77 -3.49
CA GLU A 10 11.34 -10.77 -4.25
C GLU A 10 10.15 -11.35 -3.46
N ASN A 11 10.27 -11.45 -2.14
CA ASN A 11 9.23 -12.00 -1.26
C ASN A 11 8.75 -11.01 -0.19
N SER A 12 8.99 -9.70 -0.37
CA SER A 12 8.49 -8.72 0.59
C SER A 12 8.10 -7.40 -0.04
N VAL A 13 7.06 -6.81 0.53
CA VAL A 13 6.58 -5.45 0.22
C VAL A 13 6.64 -4.60 1.48
N VAL A 14 6.87 -3.31 1.29
CA VAL A 14 6.83 -2.30 2.34
C VAL A 14 5.58 -1.46 2.19
N LEU A 15 4.83 -1.33 3.28
CA LEU A 15 3.74 -0.38 3.42
C LEU A 15 4.31 0.90 4.03
N MET A 16 4.03 2.03 3.39
CA MET A 16 4.48 3.35 3.83
C MET A 16 3.41 4.40 3.58
N THR A 17 3.56 5.55 4.23
CA THR A 17 2.74 6.72 3.95
C THR A 17 3.24 7.43 2.69
N GLN A 18 2.40 8.28 2.10
CA GLN A 18 2.79 9.14 0.97
C GLN A 18 4.01 10.03 1.28
N SER A 19 4.24 10.37 2.55
CA SER A 19 5.40 11.15 3.00
C SER A 19 6.70 10.33 3.09
N GLY A 20 6.65 9.02 2.80
CA GLY A 20 7.80 8.12 2.82
C GLY A 20 8.09 7.47 4.18
N HIS A 21 7.18 7.60 5.15
CA HIS A 21 7.34 6.90 6.43
C HIS A 21 6.94 5.44 6.29
N VAL A 22 7.88 4.54 6.57
CA VAL A 22 7.63 3.10 6.61
C VAL A 22 6.75 2.76 7.81
N LEU A 23 5.67 2.03 7.56
CA LEU A 23 4.73 1.56 8.58
C LEU A 23 4.96 0.09 8.93
N ALA A 24 5.09 -0.77 7.91
CA ALA A 24 5.25 -2.21 8.11
C ALA A 24 5.80 -2.90 6.85
N TYR A 25 6.24 -4.14 7.01
CA TYR A 25 6.64 -5.04 5.93
C TYR A 25 5.69 -6.22 5.88
N PHE A 26 5.37 -6.67 4.67
CA PHE A 26 4.46 -7.78 4.40
C PHE A 26 5.07 -8.74 3.38
N SER A 27 4.61 -9.98 3.37
CA SER A 27 5.02 -10.98 2.38
C SER A 27 4.33 -10.79 1.02
N SER A 28 3.16 -10.14 1.00
CA SER A 28 2.35 -9.92 -0.20
C SER A 28 1.68 -8.55 -0.20
N VAL A 29 1.38 -8.03 -1.39
CA VAL A 29 0.56 -6.81 -1.56
C VAL A 29 -0.83 -6.99 -0.95
N SER A 30 -1.42 -8.18 -1.08
CA SER A 30 -2.75 -8.49 -0.55
C SER A 30 -2.86 -8.28 0.97
N ASP A 31 -1.87 -8.76 1.74
CA ASP A 31 -1.83 -8.57 3.19
C ASP A 31 -1.71 -7.09 3.55
N ALA A 32 -0.88 -6.34 2.81
CA ALA A 32 -0.73 -4.91 3.02
C ALA A 32 -2.02 -4.12 2.68
N LEU A 33 -2.75 -4.53 1.65
CA LEU A 33 -4.04 -3.94 1.27
C LEU A 33 -5.14 -4.23 2.29
N ASP A 34 -5.18 -5.45 2.84
CA ASP A 34 -6.12 -5.83 3.88
C ASP A 34 -5.95 -4.95 5.13
N VAL A 35 -4.70 -4.73 5.56
CA VAL A 35 -4.40 -3.80 6.66
C VAL A 35 -4.81 -2.36 6.33
N CYS A 36 -4.64 -1.90 5.09
CA CYS A 36 -5.13 -0.58 4.68
C CYS A 36 -6.66 -0.49 4.77
N SER A 37 -7.39 -1.54 4.36
CA SER A 37 -8.86 -1.60 4.46
C SER A 37 -9.32 -1.57 5.91
N GLN A 38 -8.72 -2.38 6.76
CA GLN A 38 -9.02 -2.39 8.20
C GLN A 38 -8.77 -1.02 8.84
N TRP A 39 -7.65 -0.37 8.50
CA TRP A 39 -7.32 0.95 9.02
C TRP A 39 -8.33 2.02 8.59
N TYR A 40 -8.69 2.05 7.30
CA TYR A 40 -9.74 2.96 6.80
C TYR A 40 -11.11 2.66 7.40
N GLY A 41 -11.45 1.38 7.61
CA GLY A 41 -12.69 0.96 8.26
C GLY A 41 -12.76 1.37 9.74
N SER A 42 -11.63 1.40 10.44
CA SER A 42 -11.55 1.84 11.83
C SER A 42 -11.56 3.36 11.99
N GLN A 43 -11.19 4.11 10.95
CA GLN A 43 -11.12 5.57 10.99
C GLN A 43 -12.37 6.20 10.35
N ALA A 44 -13.46 6.27 11.12
CA ALA A 44 -14.77 6.74 10.65
C ALA A 44 -14.81 8.19 10.10
N GLY A 45 -13.75 8.98 10.31
CA GLY A 45 -13.62 10.35 9.79
C GLY A 45 -12.63 10.54 8.66
N GLU A 46 -11.89 9.49 8.27
CA GLU A 46 -10.82 9.62 7.30
C GLU A 46 -11.31 9.27 5.88
N LEU A 47 -11.01 10.12 4.90
CA LEU A 47 -11.31 9.86 3.50
C LEU A 47 -10.58 8.59 3.03
N LYS A 48 -11.35 7.58 2.61
CA LYS A 48 -10.82 6.40 1.92
C LYS A 48 -10.08 6.86 0.66
N CYS A 49 -8.77 6.73 0.69
CA CYS A 49 -7.92 7.07 -0.45
C CYS A 49 -7.52 5.78 -1.18
N ASN A 50 -7.25 5.91 -2.48
CA ASN A 50 -6.63 4.82 -3.24
C ASN A 50 -5.23 4.55 -2.70
N VAL A 51 -4.87 3.27 -2.65
CA VAL A 51 -3.53 2.83 -2.28
C VAL A 51 -2.72 2.64 -3.56
N ASP A 52 -1.58 3.33 -3.63
CA ASP A 52 -0.69 3.20 -4.79
C ASP A 52 0.25 2.02 -4.57
N VAL A 53 0.21 1.05 -5.49
CA VAL A 53 1.08 -0.13 -5.47
C VAL A 53 2.16 -0.01 -6.53
N TRP A 54 3.42 -0.17 -6.10
CA TRP A 54 4.63 -0.02 -6.89
C TRP A 54 5.37 -1.36 -6.95
N TYR A 55 5.21 -2.07 -8.07
CA TYR A 55 5.90 -3.33 -8.34
C TYR A 55 7.31 -3.08 -8.88
N ARG A 56 8.23 -4.03 -8.64
CA ARG A 56 9.61 -3.96 -9.14
C ARG A 56 9.73 -4.63 -10.51
N GLU A 57 8.82 -4.40 -11.45
CA GLU A 57 8.90 -5.15 -12.72
C GLU A 57 9.69 -4.40 -13.80
N ASN A 58 10.87 -4.95 -14.12
CA ASN A 58 11.61 -4.86 -15.39
C ASN A 58 11.28 -3.68 -16.34
N ASN A 59 11.58 -2.44 -15.93
CA ASN A 59 11.52 -1.23 -16.76
C ASN A 59 10.13 -0.64 -17.12
N ILE A 60 9.02 -1.00 -16.45
CA ILE A 60 7.76 -0.24 -16.65
C ILE A 60 7.10 0.12 -15.32
N LYS A 61 7.35 1.35 -14.87
CA LYS A 61 6.65 1.98 -13.73
C LYS A 61 5.18 2.23 -14.10
N LYS A 62 4.27 1.34 -13.74
CA LYS A 62 2.84 1.67 -13.70
C LYS A 62 2.37 1.68 -12.25
N PRO A 63 1.97 2.84 -11.70
CA PRO A 63 1.26 2.87 -10.43
C PRO A 63 -0.09 2.19 -10.66
N ALA A 64 -0.33 1.07 -9.98
CA ALA A 64 -1.67 0.51 -9.87
C ALA A 64 -2.32 1.17 -8.66
N SER A 65 -3.31 2.04 -8.90
CA SER A 65 -4.12 2.60 -7.83
C SER A 65 -5.25 1.64 -7.52
N VAL A 66 -5.19 0.99 -6.36
CA VAL A 66 -6.22 0.06 -5.89
C VAL A 66 -7.16 0.83 -4.97
N ALA A 67 -8.45 0.83 -5.31
CA ALA A 67 -9.49 1.32 -4.42
C ALA A 67 -9.63 0.33 -3.26
N VAL A 68 -9.57 0.86 -2.04
CA VAL A 68 -9.74 0.05 -0.84
C VAL A 68 -11.22 0.07 -0.47
N ALA A 69 -11.87 -1.09 -0.52
CA ALA A 69 -13.28 -1.27 -0.16
C ALA A 69 -13.47 -1.15 1.36
#